data_AF-A0A9W9TSU2-F1
#
_entry.id   AF-A0A9W9TSU2-F1
#
_cell.length_a   1.000
_cell.length_b   1.000
_cell.length_c   1.000
_cell.angle_alpha   90.00
_cell.angle_beta   90.00
_cell.angle_gamma   90.00
#
_symmetry.space_group_name_H-M   'P 1'
#
loop_
_entity.id
_entity.type
_entity.pdbx_description
1 polymer ?
#
loop_
_entity_poly.entity_id
_entity_poly.type
_entity_poly.pdbx_seq_one_letter_code
_entity_poly.pdbx_strand_id
1 'polypeptide(L)'
;MECCGCYKTFKSFSGVLIHLESGGCSSNITEDDLDDLARECYQSRKYINDELEDGGWLYTCTHCVSEFSKLSALYQHAEDVPSCSYLAKDHGCLAKLERFISRNLE
;
A
#
# COMPACT_ATOMS: atom_id res chain seq x y z
N MET A 1 2.40 13.35 5.06
CA MET A 1 3.07 12.76 3.88
C MET A 1 2.73 13.58 2.66
N GLU A 2 3.57 13.56 1.64
CA GLU A 2 3.42 14.38 0.44
C GLU A 2 3.43 13.50 -0.81
N CYS A 3 2.61 13.82 -1.80
CA CYS A 3 2.62 13.13 -3.09
C CYS A 3 3.74 13.66 -3.98
N CYS A 4 4.58 12.77 -4.53
CA CYS A 4 5.73 13.14 -5.37
C CYS A 4 5.35 13.86 -6.67
N GLY A 5 4.14 13.64 -7.21
CA GLY A 5 3.72 14.22 -8.49
C GLY A 5 3.05 15.59 -8.41
N CYS A 6 2.24 15.80 -7.37
CA CYS A 6 1.42 17.01 -7.24
C CYS A 6 1.71 17.80 -5.97
N TYR A 7 2.63 17.33 -5.12
CA TYR A 7 3.07 17.96 -3.87
C TYR A 7 1.92 18.25 -2.88
N LYS A 8 0.77 17.60 -3.04
CA LYS A 8 -0.33 17.67 -2.07
C LYS A 8 0.06 16.92 -0.81
N THR A 9 -0.33 17.49 0.33
CA THR A 9 -0.09 16.90 1.65
C THR A 9 -1.30 16.12 2.14
N PHE A 10 -1.03 15.00 2.79
CA PHE A 10 -2.02 14.06 3.30
C PHE A 10 -1.71 13.71 4.76
N LYS A 11 -2.77 13.37 5.51
CA LYS A 11 -2.70 13.01 6.93
C LYS A 11 -2.11 11.61 7.16
N SER A 12 -2.26 10.72 6.20
CA SER A 12 -1.91 9.28 6.28
C SER A 12 -1.30 8.78 4.97
N PHE A 13 -0.67 7.60 5.00
CA PHE A 13 -0.06 7.00 3.80
C PHE A 13 -1.14 6.43 2.91
N SER A 14 -2.15 5.79 3.53
CA SER A 14 -3.39 5.41 2.84
C SER A 14 -3.98 6.56 2.04
N GLY A 15 -3.97 7.79 2.56
CA GLY A 15 -4.46 8.97 1.85
C GLY A 15 -3.65 9.32 0.61
N VAL A 16 -2.33 9.13 0.64
CA VAL A 16 -1.47 9.29 -0.55
C VAL A 16 -1.77 8.20 -1.57
N LEU A 17 -1.90 6.95 -1.13
CA LEU A 17 -2.20 5.81 -2.00
C LEU A 17 -3.57 5.95 -2.67
N ILE A 18 -4.63 6.29 -1.93
CA ILE A 18 -5.97 6.57 -2.50
C ILE A 18 -5.88 7.63 -3.60
N HIS A 19 -5.10 8.68 -3.37
CA HIS A 19 -4.91 9.74 -4.34
C HIS A 19 -4.25 9.27 -5.63
N LEU A 20 -3.21 8.42 -5.52
CA LEU A 20 -2.49 7.84 -6.66
C LEU A 20 -3.37 6.80 -7.39
N GLU A 21 -3.99 5.87 -6.67
CA GLU A 21 -4.89 4.84 -7.20
C GLU A 21 -6.12 5.44 -7.92
N SER A 22 -6.53 6.66 -7.57
CA SER A 22 -7.63 7.36 -8.25
C SER A 22 -7.30 7.81 -9.68
N GLY A 23 -6.02 7.75 -10.10
CA GLY A 23 -5.55 8.13 -11.44
C GLY A 23 -5.62 9.64 -11.73
N GLY A 24 -6.02 10.47 -10.76
CA GLY A 24 -6.17 11.91 -10.91
C GLY A 24 -4.91 12.73 -10.59
N CYS A 25 -3.78 12.07 -10.34
CA CYS A 25 -2.53 12.74 -9.99
C CYS A 25 -1.70 13.08 -11.24
N SER A 26 -1.02 14.23 -11.22
CA SER A 26 -0.07 14.66 -12.25
C SER A 26 1.22 13.84 -12.30
N SER A 27 1.46 12.91 -11.37
CA SER A 27 2.61 11.99 -11.41
C SER A 27 2.51 10.93 -12.50
N ASN A 28 1.31 10.71 -13.09
CA ASN A 28 1.01 9.54 -13.94
C ASN A 28 1.18 8.17 -13.27
N ILE A 29 1.41 8.13 -11.94
CA ILE A 29 1.41 6.88 -11.18
C ILE A 29 -0.02 6.37 -11.13
N THR A 30 -0.21 5.11 -11.51
CA THR A 30 -1.49 4.41 -11.52
C THR A 30 -1.58 3.39 -10.39
N GLU A 31 -2.75 2.75 -10.26
CA GLU A 31 -2.92 1.60 -9.38
C GLU A 31 -2.00 0.44 -9.76
N ASP A 32 -1.81 0.19 -11.06
CA ASP A 32 -0.94 -0.88 -11.59
C ASP A 32 0.53 -0.66 -11.19
N ASP A 33 1.02 0.57 -11.29
CA ASP A 33 2.39 0.92 -10.85
C ASP A 33 2.59 0.66 -9.35
N LEU A 34 1.58 0.96 -8.52
CA LEU A 34 1.65 0.71 -7.08
C LEU A 34 1.60 -0.79 -6.76
N ASP A 35 0.79 -1.55 -7.50
CA ASP A 35 0.69 -2.99 -7.36
C ASP A 35 1.99 -3.69 -7.75
N ASP A 36 2.64 -3.24 -8.82
CA ASP A 36 3.96 -3.73 -9.23
C ASP A 36 5.02 -3.42 -8.17
N LEU A 37 5.08 -2.19 -7.66
CA LEU A 37 5.98 -1.85 -6.55
C LEU A 37 5.72 -2.70 -5.31
N ALA A 38 4.45 -3.00 -5.02
CA ALA A 38 4.09 -3.85 -3.89
C ALA A 38 4.56 -5.30 -4.09
N ARG A 39 4.52 -5.82 -5.33
CA ARG A 39 5.03 -7.15 -5.71
C ARG A 39 6.55 -7.24 -5.68
N GLU A 40 7.24 -6.19 -6.14
CA GLU A 40 8.71 -6.12 -6.19
C GLU A 40 9.35 -5.99 -4.79
N CYS A 41 8.61 -5.47 -3.82
CA CYS A 41 9.12 -5.37 -2.46
C CYS A 41 9.46 -6.76 -1.89
N TYR A 42 10.63 -6.90 -1.25
CA TYR A 42 11.10 -8.16 -0.66
C TYR A 42 10.20 -8.73 0.46
N GLN A 43 9.18 -7.99 0.91
CA GLN A 43 8.17 -8.46 1.87
C GLN A 43 6.86 -8.88 1.20
N SER A 44 6.74 -8.83 -0.13
CA SER A 44 5.51 -9.07 -0.90
C SER A 44 4.76 -10.32 -0.48
N ARG A 45 5.45 -11.45 -0.38
CA ARG A 45 4.89 -12.75 0.07
C ARG A 45 4.17 -12.75 1.43
N LYS A 46 4.29 -11.68 2.22
CA LYS A 46 3.57 -11.54 3.48
C LYS A 46 2.17 -10.99 3.28
N TYR A 47 2.03 -10.00 2.42
CA TYR A 47 0.78 -9.26 2.27
C TYR A 47 0.17 -9.41 0.88
N ILE A 48 0.80 -10.14 -0.03
CA ILE A 48 0.25 -10.50 -1.33
C ILE A 48 -0.11 -11.97 -1.32
N ASN A 49 -1.29 -12.28 -1.85
CA ASN A 49 -1.73 -13.64 -2.10
C ASN A 49 -1.57 -13.98 -3.59
N ASP A 50 -0.43 -14.60 -3.94
CA ASP A 50 -0.12 -15.02 -5.31
C ASP A 50 -0.98 -16.20 -5.81
N GLU A 51 -1.80 -16.83 -4.96
CA GLU A 51 -2.62 -17.99 -5.33
C GLU A 51 -3.95 -17.62 -6.01
N LEU A 52 -4.26 -16.32 -6.10
CA LEU A 52 -5.46 -15.84 -6.78
C LEU A 52 -5.12 -15.48 -8.22
N GLU A 53 -5.19 -16.49 -9.10
CA GLU A 53 -5.01 -16.34 -10.56
C GLU A 53 -6.07 -15.41 -11.22
N ASP A 54 -7.14 -15.07 -10.50
CA ASP A 54 -8.32 -14.36 -11.02
C ASP A 54 -8.56 -13.03 -10.26
N GLY A 55 -7.63 -12.08 -10.42
CA GLY A 55 -7.86 -10.62 -10.40
C GLY A 55 -8.63 -9.93 -9.25
N GLY A 56 -8.97 -10.60 -8.14
CA GLY A 56 -9.95 -10.08 -7.17
C GLY A 56 -9.38 -9.49 -5.88
N TRP A 57 -8.40 -10.16 -5.25
CA TRP A 57 -7.96 -9.84 -3.87
C TRP A 57 -6.45 -9.94 -3.73
N LEU A 58 -5.74 -8.91 -4.19
CA LEU A 58 -4.28 -8.93 -4.23
C LEU A 58 -3.65 -8.92 -2.83
N TYR A 59 -4.33 -8.31 -1.85
CA TYR A 59 -3.71 -7.96 -0.58
C TYR A 59 -4.36 -8.65 0.62
N THR A 60 -3.54 -9.02 1.60
CA THR A 60 -4.00 -9.67 2.84
C THR A 60 -3.27 -9.13 4.06
N CYS A 61 -4.02 -8.84 5.12
CA CYS A 61 -3.44 -8.52 6.42
C CYS A 61 -2.89 -9.78 7.09
N THR A 62 -1.57 -9.86 7.29
CA THR A 62 -0.93 -11.00 7.97
C THR A 62 -1.39 -11.29 9.39
N HIS A 63 -2.03 -10.33 10.06
CA HIS A 63 -2.45 -10.48 11.45
C HIS A 63 -3.86 -11.06 11.57
N CYS A 64 -4.83 -10.46 10.89
CA CYS A 64 -6.24 -10.87 10.98
C CYS A 64 -6.77 -11.58 9.73
N VAL A 65 -5.91 -11.78 8.72
CA VAL A 65 -6.22 -12.49 7.47
C VAL A 65 -7.33 -11.82 6.66
N SER A 66 -7.60 -10.54 6.89
CA SER A 66 -8.55 -9.77 6.08
C SER A 66 -7.97 -9.48 4.71
N GLU A 67 -8.81 -9.60 3.68
CA GLU A 67 -8.44 -9.45 2.28
C GLU A 67 -8.87 -8.08 1.74
N PHE A 68 -8.07 -7.52 0.84
CA PHE A 68 -8.27 -6.21 0.26
C PHE A 68 -7.92 -6.22 -1.22
N SER A 69 -8.69 -5.49 -2.03
CA SER A 69 -8.44 -5.34 -3.47
C SER A 69 -7.47 -4.20 -3.80
N LYS A 70 -7.28 -3.25 -2.87
CA LYS A 70 -6.41 -2.09 -3.05
C LYS A 70 -5.35 -2.01 -1.95
N LEU A 71 -4.17 -1.50 -2.30
CA LEU A 71 -3.10 -1.31 -1.34
C LEU A 71 -3.50 -0.27 -0.29
N SER A 72 -4.16 0.81 -0.73
CA SER A 72 -4.67 1.84 0.17
C SER A 72 -5.59 1.28 1.26
N ALA A 73 -6.45 0.32 0.94
CA ALA A 73 -7.38 -0.29 1.87
C ALA A 73 -6.66 -1.13 2.94
N LEU A 74 -5.58 -1.83 2.56
CA LEU A 74 -4.74 -2.55 3.52
C LEU A 74 -4.03 -1.58 4.50
N TYR A 75 -3.51 -0.46 4.00
CA TYR A 75 -2.91 0.57 4.87
C TYR A 75 -3.94 1.23 5.77
N GLN A 76 -5.10 1.60 5.23
CA GLN A 76 -6.18 2.19 6.03
C GLN A 76 -6.62 1.23 7.14
N HIS A 77 -6.74 -0.07 6.83
CA HIS A 77 -6.99 -1.09 7.84
C HIS A 77 -5.92 -1.11 8.93
N ALA A 78 -4.64 -1.10 8.57
CA ALA A 78 -3.55 -1.08 9.55
C ALA A 78 -3.53 0.23 10.38
N GLU A 79 -3.90 1.36 9.79
CA GLU A 79 -3.97 2.66 10.48
C GLU A 79 -5.16 2.74 11.46
N ASP A 80 -6.32 2.19 11.09
CA ASP A 80 -7.56 2.29 11.86
C ASP A 80 -7.73 1.16 12.90
N VAL A 81 -7.15 -0.03 12.66
CA VAL A 81 -7.31 -1.20 13.54
C VAL A 81 -6.11 -1.34 14.50
N PRO A 82 -6.29 -1.10 15.81
CA PRO A 82 -5.16 -1.05 16.76
C PRO A 82 -4.33 -2.34 16.81
N SER A 83 -4.99 -3.50 16.73
CA SER A 83 -4.36 -4.81 16.74
C SER A 83 -3.54 -5.11 15.48
N CYS A 84 -3.80 -4.43 14.36
CA CYS A 84 -3.06 -4.58 13.10
C CYS A 84 -2.04 -3.45 12.87
N SER A 85 -2.09 -2.38 13.68
CA SER A 85 -1.27 -1.18 13.49
C SER A 85 0.24 -1.38 13.57
N TYR A 86 0.70 -2.47 14.21
CA TYR A 86 2.13 -2.80 14.25
C TYR A 86 2.68 -3.21 12.87
N LEU A 87 1.82 -3.59 11.91
CA LEU A 87 2.25 -3.90 10.54
C LEU A 87 2.75 -2.65 9.80
N ALA A 88 2.17 -1.49 10.09
CA ALA A 88 2.51 -0.19 9.50
C ALA A 88 3.50 0.63 10.36
N LYS A 89 4.05 0.04 11.43
CA LYS A 89 5.01 0.71 12.33
C LYS A 89 6.34 -0.04 12.41
N ASP A 90 7.39 0.66 12.82
CA ASP A 90 8.70 0.11 13.12
C ASP A 90 9.25 -0.83 12.02
N HIS A 91 9.35 -2.13 12.32
CA HIS A 91 9.85 -3.18 11.43
C HIS A 91 8.75 -4.02 10.77
N GLY A 92 7.50 -3.58 10.88
CA GLY A 92 6.34 -4.17 10.25
C GLY A 92 6.49 -4.27 8.73
N CYS A 93 5.81 -5.24 8.12
CA CYS A 93 5.95 -5.47 6.68
C CYS A 93 5.41 -4.29 5.86
N LEU A 94 4.35 -3.61 6.32
CA LEU A 94 3.81 -2.43 5.65
C LEU A 94 4.72 -1.21 5.88
N ALA A 95 5.29 -1.02 7.07
CA ALA A 95 6.29 0.05 7.27
C ALA A 95 7.50 -0.07 6.30
N LYS A 96 7.93 -1.31 6.02
CA LYS A 96 8.99 -1.60 5.05
C LYS A 96 8.55 -1.36 3.62
N LEU A 97 7.31 -1.72 3.28
CA LEU A 97 6.73 -1.44 1.98
C LEU A 97 6.56 0.06 1.74
N GLU A 98 6.05 0.82 2.71
CA GLU A 98 5.92 2.28 2.65
C GLU A 98 7.26 2.92 2.28
N ARG A 99 8.32 2.55 3.02
CA ARG A 99 9.68 3.01 2.73
C ARG A 99 10.18 2.60 1.34
N PHE A 100 9.82 1.42 0.86
CA PHE A 100 10.18 0.95 -0.47
C PHE A 100 9.48 1.76 -1.56
N ILE A 101 8.16 1.96 -1.44
CA ILE A 101 7.37 2.77 -2.36
C ILE A 101 7.89 4.20 -2.38
N SER A 102 8.04 4.85 -1.22
CA SER A 102 8.51 6.24 -1.16
C SER A 102 9.84 6.45 -1.88
N ARG A 103 10.75 5.48 -1.85
CA ARG A 103 12.06 5.55 -2.54
C ARG A 103 12.00 5.35 -4.05
N ASN A 104 11.01 4.62 -4.54
CA ASN A 104 10.84 4.35 -5.97
C ASN A 104 9.90 5.35 -6.65
N LEU A 105 9.19 6.17 -5.86
CA LEU A 105 8.38 7.28 -6.37
C LEU A 105 9.16 8.61 -6.45
N GLU A 106 10.44 8.64 -6.06
CA GLU A 106 11.36 9.80 -6.11
C GLU A 106 12.08 9.92 -7.46
#